data_AF-W2RR23-F1
#
_entry.id   AF-W2RR23-F1
#
_cell.length_a   1.000
_cell.length_b   1.000
_cell.length_c   1.000
_cell.angle_alpha   90.00
_cell.angle_beta   90.00
_cell.angle_gamma   90.00
#
_symmetry.space_group_name_H-M   'P 1'
#
loop_
_entity.id
_entity.type
_entity.pdbx_description
1 polymer ?
#
loop_
_entity_poly.entity_id
_entity_poly.type
_entity_poly.pdbx_seq_one_letter_code
_entity_poly.pdbx_strand_id
1 'polypeptide(L)'
;MSRIDNWRPYISQFEREVWELGDLSATIDIEDVLPFRDTYMDLSTLHYLESRLAPLRSIFAANKRLLDALDLINNRLENQGHITRQNAWEMRESLINLKSRILANDENVDFVLSKLSRITELLSGTINLKSQHASEDMSNRVYDLTRSAFEDSTSMRVTTFTTLLFLPSTFVAVHNSTLSTSSQECLN
;
A
#
# COMPACT_ATOMS: atom_id res chain seq x y z
N MET A 1 -10.66 19.51 35.90
CA MET A 1 -11.63 18.78 35.04
C MET A 1 -11.36 18.93 33.53
N SER A 2 -10.68 19.98 33.01
CA SER A 2 -10.58 20.21 31.55
C SER A 2 -9.68 19.26 30.73
N ARG A 3 -8.79 18.47 31.35
CA ARG A 3 -7.82 17.65 30.59
C ARG A 3 -8.44 16.41 29.92
N ILE A 4 -9.56 15.89 30.44
CA ILE A 4 -10.23 14.71 29.87
C ILE A 4 -11.20 15.12 28.74
N ASP A 5 -11.80 16.31 28.85
CA ASP A 5 -12.65 16.91 27.81
C ASP A 5 -11.91 17.15 26.50
N ASN A 6 -10.61 17.47 26.57
CA ASN A 6 -9.80 17.80 25.41
C ASN A 6 -9.43 16.59 24.53
N TRP A 7 -9.59 15.36 25.01
CA TRP A 7 -9.26 14.17 24.20
C TRP A 7 -10.26 13.91 23.10
N ARG A 8 -11.54 14.21 23.34
CA ARG A 8 -12.59 14.02 22.33
C ARG A 8 -12.35 14.84 21.05
N PRO A 9 -12.16 16.18 21.11
CA PRO A 9 -11.87 16.96 19.92
C PRO A 9 -10.53 16.58 19.27
N TYR A 10 -9.54 16.16 20.08
CA TYR A 10 -8.27 15.65 19.56
C TYR A 10 -8.45 14.38 18.73
N ILE A 11 -9.16 13.37 19.25
CA ILE A 11 -9.45 12.12 18.53
C ILE A 11 -10.32 12.39 17.30
N SER A 12 -11.34 13.25 17.41
CA SER A 12 -12.21 13.62 16.28
C SER A 12 -11.46 14.33 15.14
N GLN A 13 -10.34 15.00 15.42
CA GLN A 13 -9.50 15.55 14.36
C GLN A 13 -8.90 14.41 13.52
N PHE A 14 -8.29 13.42 14.16
CA PHE A 14 -7.71 12.28 13.44
C PHE A 14 -8.77 11.43 12.76
N GLU A 15 -9.94 11.30 13.37
CA GLU A 15 -11.06 10.58 12.75
C GLU A 15 -11.43 11.20 11.39
N ARG A 16 -11.48 12.54 11.28
CA ARG A 16 -11.71 13.24 10.01
C ARG A 16 -10.60 12.98 8.99
N GLU A 17 -9.34 13.07 9.42
CA GLU A 17 -8.19 12.80 8.55
C GLU A 17 -8.22 11.35 8.01
N VAL A 18 -8.66 10.38 8.84
CA VAL A 18 -8.88 8.99 8.42
C VAL A 18 -10.09 8.81 7.49
N TRP A 19 -11.15 9.59 7.67
CA TRP A 19 -12.30 9.60 6.75
C TRP A 19 -11.92 10.13 5.38
N GLU A 20 -11.17 11.24 5.31
CA GLU A 20 -10.69 11.80 4.06
C GLU A 20 -9.79 10.82 3.30
N LEU A 21 -8.87 10.15 4.00
CA LEU A 21 -8.04 9.10 3.38
C LEU A 21 -8.84 7.87 2.95
N GLY A 22 -9.83 7.47 3.77
CA GLY A 22 -10.70 6.34 3.48
C GLY A 22 -11.57 6.56 2.25
N ASP A 23 -12.16 7.74 2.12
CA ASP A 23 -12.96 8.14 0.96
C ASP A 23 -12.09 8.18 -0.31
N LEU A 24 -10.88 8.74 -0.21
CA LEU A 24 -9.91 8.71 -1.30
C LEU A 24 -9.59 7.26 -1.71
N SER A 25 -9.35 6.37 -0.74
CA SER A 25 -9.01 4.96 -0.97
C SER A 25 -10.15 4.12 -1.57
N ALA A 26 -11.40 4.43 -1.24
CA ALA A 26 -12.58 3.75 -1.75
C ALA A 26 -12.97 4.20 -3.17
N THR A 27 -12.48 5.37 -3.59
CA THR A 27 -12.72 5.95 -4.91
C THR A 27 -11.59 5.64 -5.89
N ILE A 28 -10.54 4.92 -5.45
CA ILE A 28 -9.47 4.43 -6.32
C ILE A 28 -10.04 3.31 -7.17
N ASP A 29 -10.41 3.62 -8.41
CA ASP A 29 -10.69 2.59 -9.40
C ASP A 29 -9.38 1.83 -9.68
N ILE A 30 -9.43 0.49 -9.72
CA ILE A 30 -8.25 -0.36 -9.89
C ILE A 30 -7.59 -0.11 -11.27
N GLU A 31 -8.38 0.41 -12.22
CA GLU A 31 -7.94 0.81 -13.55
C GLU A 31 -7.30 2.21 -13.59
N ASP A 32 -7.56 3.06 -12.61
CA ASP A 32 -6.98 4.40 -12.56
C ASP A 32 -5.54 4.34 -12.05
N VAL A 33 -4.63 4.84 -12.89
CA VAL A 33 -3.19 4.88 -12.64
C VAL A 33 -2.91 5.92 -11.55
N LEU A 34 -3.16 5.59 -10.28
CA LEU A 34 -2.63 6.42 -9.22
C LEU A 34 -1.10 6.36 -9.25
N PRO A 35 -0.43 7.52 -9.30
CA PRO A 35 1.01 7.59 -9.24
C PRO A 35 1.49 6.90 -7.97
N PHE A 36 2.49 6.02 -8.09
CA PHE A 36 3.12 5.33 -6.96
C PHE A 36 3.54 6.29 -5.82
N ARG A 37 3.84 7.54 -6.17
CA ARG A 37 4.18 8.62 -5.24
C ARG A 37 3.02 9.01 -4.32
N ASP A 38 1.80 9.08 -4.85
CA ASP A 38 0.63 9.52 -4.10
C ASP A 38 0.21 8.43 -3.12
N THR A 39 0.19 7.18 -3.59
CA THR A 39 0.00 5.98 -2.75
C THR A 39 1.03 5.88 -1.61
N TYR A 40 2.30 6.19 -1.86
CA TYR A 40 3.32 6.19 -0.80
C TYR A 40 3.13 7.33 0.21
N MET A 41 2.72 8.51 -0.25
CA MET A 41 2.38 9.63 0.64
C MET A 41 1.18 9.29 1.54
N ASP A 42 0.17 8.62 1.00
CA ASP A 42 -0.99 8.17 1.76
C ASP A 42 -0.59 7.15 2.85
N LEU A 43 0.26 6.18 2.50
CA LEU A 43 0.79 5.20 3.46
C LEU A 43 1.60 5.87 4.58
N SER A 44 2.42 6.86 4.23
CA SER A 44 3.21 7.61 5.23
C SER A 44 2.31 8.41 6.18
N THR A 45 1.19 8.93 5.67
CA THR A 45 0.18 9.65 6.46
C THR A 45 -0.55 8.70 7.40
N LEU A 46 -0.96 7.52 6.93
CA LEU A 46 -1.56 6.47 7.76
C LEU A 46 -0.64 6.07 8.92
N HIS A 47 0.64 5.84 8.64
CA HIS A 47 1.60 5.47 9.67
C HIS A 47 1.86 6.60 10.67
N TYR A 48 1.89 7.86 10.19
CA TYR A 48 1.94 9.02 11.08
C TYR A 48 0.73 9.04 12.02
N LEU A 49 -0.48 8.85 11.51
CA LEU A 49 -1.71 8.81 12.32
C LEU A 49 -1.68 7.69 13.37
N GLU A 50 -1.28 6.49 12.96
CA GLU A 50 -1.10 5.33 13.85
C GLU A 50 -0.11 5.65 14.98
N SER A 51 1.05 6.23 14.65
CA SER A 51 2.09 6.56 15.63
C SER A 51 1.64 7.58 16.69
N ARG A 52 0.66 8.44 16.35
CA ARG A 52 0.09 9.44 17.25
C ARG A 52 -1.04 8.90 18.11
N LEU A 53 -1.83 7.97 17.59
CA LEU A 53 -2.96 7.36 18.29
C LEU A 53 -2.56 6.18 19.18
N ALA A 54 -1.59 5.37 18.77
CA ALA A 54 -1.17 4.19 19.53
C ALA A 54 -0.75 4.48 21.00
N PRO A 55 -0.02 5.58 21.30
CA PRO A 55 0.32 5.94 22.68
C PRO A 55 -0.90 6.27 23.56
N LEU A 56 -2.03 6.71 22.97
CA LEU A 56 -3.23 7.08 23.73
C LEU A 56 -3.81 5.90 24.52
N ARG A 57 -3.73 4.67 23.97
CA ARG A 57 -4.16 3.45 24.66
C ARG A 57 -3.44 3.27 26.00
N SER A 58 -2.12 3.48 25.98
CA SER A 58 -1.29 3.41 27.18
C SER A 58 -1.62 4.52 28.18
N ILE A 59 -1.86 5.74 27.68
CA ILE A 59 -2.27 6.89 28.50
C ILE A 59 -3.62 6.62 29.17
N PHE A 60 -4.63 6.14 28.44
CA PHE A 60 -5.95 5.84 28.99
C PHE A 60 -5.89 4.67 29.97
N ALA A 61 -5.12 3.63 29.69
CA ALA A 61 -4.88 2.54 30.64
C ALA A 61 -4.25 3.04 31.96
N ALA A 62 -3.29 3.97 31.89
CA ALA A 62 -2.70 4.58 33.09
C ALA A 62 -3.73 5.42 33.88
N ASN A 63 -4.54 6.23 33.19
CA ASN A 63 -5.58 7.03 33.85
C ASN A 63 -6.66 6.14 34.50
N LYS A 64 -7.07 5.03 33.87
CA LYS A 64 -7.97 4.04 34.48
C LYS A 64 -7.43 3.52 35.81
N ARG A 65 -6.15 3.11 35.85
CA ARG A 65 -5.48 2.64 37.09
C ARG A 65 -5.45 3.72 38.19
N LEU A 66 -5.23 4.99 37.81
CA LEU A 66 -5.27 6.10 38.77
C LEU A 66 -6.67 6.30 39.35
N LEU A 67 -7.72 6.21 38.53
CA LEU A 67 -9.10 6.31 39.03
C LEU A 67 -9.47 5.13 39.94
N ASP A 68 -9.01 3.92 39.61
CA ASP A 68 -9.22 2.74 40.48
C ASP A 68 -8.50 2.91 41.84
N ALA A 69 -7.30 3.49 41.84
CA ALA A 69 -6.59 3.81 43.08
C ALA A 69 -7.32 4.89 43.90
N LEU A 70 -7.87 5.91 43.24
CA LEU A 70 -8.67 6.96 43.91
C LEU A 70 -9.96 6.41 44.51
N ASP A 71 -10.66 5.50 43.82
CA ASP A 71 -11.84 4.84 44.37
C ASP A 71 -11.49 4.02 45.62
N LEU A 72 -10.38 3.29 45.59
CA LEU A 72 -9.88 2.52 46.72
C LEU A 72 -9.51 3.42 47.92
N ILE A 73 -8.89 4.57 47.67
CA ILE A 73 -8.58 5.56 48.72
C ILE A 73 -9.87 6.15 49.30
N ASN A 74 -10.84 6.52 48.44
CA ASN A 74 -12.13 7.06 48.87
C ASN A 74 -12.86 6.07 49.79
N ASN A 75 -12.91 4.79 49.41
CA ASN A 75 -13.50 3.73 50.22
C ASN A 75 -12.77 3.56 51.57
N ARG A 76 -11.44 3.69 51.60
CA ARG A 76 -10.67 3.62 52.87
C ARG A 76 -10.97 4.81 53.77
N LEU A 77 -11.04 6.01 53.23
CA LEU A 77 -11.34 7.23 54.00
C LEU A 77 -12.76 7.18 54.59
N GLU A 78 -13.73 6.65 53.84
CA GLU A 78 -15.09 6.44 54.33
C GLU A 78 -15.11 5.43 55.48
N ASN A 79 -14.46 4.27 55.29
CA ASN A 79 -14.41 3.20 56.30
C ASN A 79 -13.70 3.62 57.59
N GLN A 80 -12.73 4.54 57.50
CA GLN A 80 -12.04 5.11 58.66
C GLN A 80 -12.79 6.29 59.30
N GLY A 81 -13.92 6.70 58.74
CA GLY A 81 -14.71 7.83 59.23
C GLY A 81 -14.06 9.20 58.99
N HIS A 82 -13.05 9.28 58.12
CA HIS A 82 -12.38 10.53 57.78
C HIS A 82 -13.21 11.43 56.86
N ILE A 83 -14.13 10.84 56.10
CA ILE A 83 -15.10 11.54 55.25
C ILE A 83 -16.51 11.06 55.56
N THR A 84 -17.50 11.93 55.33
CA THR A 84 -18.90 11.54 55.45
C THR A 84 -19.28 10.58 54.32
N ARG A 85 -20.28 9.74 54.56
CA ARG A 85 -20.86 8.86 53.53
C ARG A 85 -21.34 9.62 52.30
N GLN A 86 -21.89 10.82 52.51
CA GLN A 86 -22.33 11.69 51.42
C GLN A 86 -21.14 12.12 50.55
N ASN A 87 -20.04 12.60 51.15
CA ASN A 87 -18.85 13.01 50.40
C ASN A 87 -18.22 11.82 49.66
N ALA A 88 -18.19 10.64 50.29
CA ALA A 88 -17.69 9.42 49.67
C ALA A 88 -18.52 9.04 48.44
N TRP A 89 -19.85 9.15 48.52
CA TRP A 89 -20.77 8.86 47.43
C TRP A 89 -20.61 9.85 46.27
N GLU A 90 -20.56 11.16 46.55
CA GLU A 90 -20.36 12.20 45.53
C GLU A 90 -19.03 12.05 44.78
N MET A 91 -17.96 11.72 45.52
CA MET A 91 -16.65 11.43 44.93
C MET A 91 -16.72 10.18 44.04
N ARG A 92 -17.42 9.14 44.48
CA ARG A 92 -17.58 7.89 43.73
C ARG A 92 -18.36 8.09 42.44
N GLU A 93 -19.45 8.86 42.47
CA GLU A 93 -20.17 9.23 41.23
C GLU A 93 -19.26 9.98 40.26
N SER A 94 -18.47 10.94 40.76
CA SER A 94 -17.52 11.68 39.95
C SER A 94 -16.45 10.78 39.32
N LEU A 95 -15.91 9.82 40.08
CA LEU A 95 -14.94 8.85 39.59
C LEU A 95 -15.54 7.91 38.52
N ILE A 96 -16.77 7.43 38.75
CA ILE A 96 -17.51 6.60 37.77
C ILE A 96 -17.70 7.37 36.47
N ASN A 97 -18.15 8.62 36.54
CA ASN A 97 -18.33 9.46 35.35
C ASN A 97 -17.00 9.62 34.58
N LEU A 98 -15.92 9.97 35.27
CA LEU A 98 -14.59 10.09 34.64
C LEU A 98 -14.12 8.78 34.02
N LYS A 99 -14.38 7.64 34.67
CA LYS A 99 -14.01 6.32 34.15
C LYS A 99 -14.78 5.98 32.89
N SER A 100 -16.09 6.21 32.86
CA SER A 100 -16.93 6.04 31.66
C SER A 100 -16.45 6.90 30.50
N ARG A 101 -16.02 8.13 30.78
CA ARG A 101 -15.49 9.05 29.76
C ARG A 101 -14.15 8.57 29.18
N ILE A 102 -13.25 8.06 30.02
CA ILE A 102 -11.98 7.48 29.56
C ILE A 102 -12.24 6.20 28.75
N LEU A 103 -13.20 5.37 29.17
CA LEU A 103 -13.59 4.16 28.43
C LEU A 103 -14.09 4.51 27.03
N ALA A 104 -15.00 5.48 26.90
CA ALA A 104 -15.50 5.92 25.60
C ALA A 104 -14.40 6.47 24.69
N ASN A 105 -13.42 7.20 25.24
CA ASN A 105 -12.28 7.68 24.46
C ASN A 105 -11.35 6.54 24.02
N ASP A 106 -11.16 5.53 24.86
CA ASP A 106 -10.35 4.34 24.56
C ASP A 106 -10.99 3.51 23.45
N GLU A 107 -12.31 3.29 23.52
CA GLU A 107 -13.08 2.63 22.46
C GLU A 107 -13.01 3.40 21.13
N ASN A 108 -13.06 4.74 21.19
CA ASN A 108 -12.93 5.56 19.98
C ASN A 108 -11.52 5.47 19.35
N VAL A 109 -10.46 5.47 20.17
CA VAL A 109 -9.10 5.26 19.67
C VAL A 109 -8.96 3.88 19.02
N ASP A 110 -9.50 2.83 19.64
CA ASP A 110 -9.47 1.47 19.09
C ASP A 110 -10.25 1.36 17.77
N PHE A 111 -11.38 2.07 17.65
CA PHE A 111 -12.13 2.17 16.40
C PHE A 111 -11.30 2.84 15.29
N VAL A 112 -10.70 3.99 15.56
CA VAL A 112 -9.90 4.72 14.56
C VAL A 112 -8.66 3.92 14.14
N LEU A 113 -7.95 3.29 15.10
CA LEU A 113 -6.81 2.42 14.80
C LEU A 113 -7.21 1.20 13.97
N SER A 114 -8.35 0.57 14.27
CA SER A 114 -8.84 -0.56 13.49
C SER A 114 -9.17 -0.16 12.05
N LYS A 115 -9.71 1.04 11.85
CA LYS A 115 -9.98 1.59 10.53
C LYS A 115 -8.69 1.91 9.77
N LEU A 116 -7.70 2.52 10.43
CA LEU A 116 -6.37 2.76 9.88
C LEU A 116 -5.71 1.46 9.39
N SER A 117 -5.78 0.38 10.19
CA SER A 117 -5.25 -0.94 9.81
C SER A 117 -5.91 -1.45 8.53
N ARG A 118 -7.24 -1.36 8.42
CA ARG A 118 -7.98 -1.79 7.22
C ARG A 118 -7.61 -1.00 5.97
N ILE A 119 -7.50 0.33 6.08
CA ILE A 119 -7.09 1.17 4.93
C ILE A 119 -5.66 0.82 4.51
N THR A 120 -4.77 0.60 5.47
CA THR A 120 -3.38 0.18 5.22
C THR A 120 -3.30 -1.18 4.51
N GLU A 121 -4.13 -2.14 4.92
CA GLU A 121 -4.24 -3.46 4.29
C GLU A 121 -4.77 -3.35 2.85
N LEU A 122 -5.81 -2.54 2.62
CA LEU A 122 -6.36 -2.30 1.29
C LEU A 122 -5.31 -1.67 0.37
N LEU A 123 -4.63 -0.62 0.84
CA LEU A 123 -3.60 0.07 0.07
C LEU A 123 -2.42 -0.86 -0.27
N SER A 124 -2.00 -1.67 0.70
CA SER A 124 -0.95 -2.68 0.51
C SER A 124 -1.37 -3.75 -0.50
N GLY A 125 -2.64 -4.18 -0.45
CA GLY A 125 -3.24 -5.09 -1.42
C GLY A 125 -3.21 -4.51 -2.84
N THR A 126 -3.63 -3.25 -3.00
CA THR A 126 -3.59 -2.54 -4.30
C THR A 126 -2.16 -2.41 -4.84
N ILE A 127 -1.18 -2.07 -3.99
CA ILE A 127 0.24 -2.02 -4.38
C ILE A 127 0.71 -3.40 -4.87
N ASN A 128 0.36 -4.47 -4.15
CA ASN A 128 0.79 -5.82 -4.50
C ASN A 128 0.14 -6.30 -5.82
N LEU A 129 -1.17 -6.06 -6.00
CA LEU A 129 -1.87 -6.36 -7.26
C LEU A 129 -1.27 -5.58 -8.43
N LYS A 130 -0.95 -4.30 -8.25
CA LYS A 130 -0.27 -3.50 -9.27
C LYS A 130 1.11 -4.04 -9.61
N SER A 131 1.89 -4.46 -8.60
CA SER A 131 3.21 -5.07 -8.83
C SER A 131 3.09 -6.40 -9.58
N GLN A 132 2.06 -7.19 -9.31
CA GLN A 132 1.78 -8.43 -10.02
C GLN A 132 1.37 -8.16 -11.47
N HIS A 133 0.42 -7.26 -11.71
CA HIS A 133 0.01 -6.85 -13.06
C HIS A 133 1.18 -6.26 -13.86
N ALA A 134 2.00 -5.40 -13.28
CA ALA A 134 3.18 -4.86 -13.95
C ALA A 134 4.19 -5.97 -14.31
N SER A 135 4.34 -6.98 -13.46
CA SER A 135 5.20 -8.14 -13.74
C SER A 135 4.61 -9.05 -14.81
N GLU A 136 3.29 -9.24 -14.84
CA GLU A 136 2.59 -10.01 -15.86
C GLU A 136 2.65 -9.32 -17.23
N ASP A 137 2.41 -8.01 -17.28
CA ASP A 137 2.56 -7.20 -18.50
C ASP A 137 3.99 -7.22 -19.01
N MET A 138 4.98 -7.14 -18.12
CA MET A 138 6.38 -7.24 -18.50
C MET A 138 6.73 -8.65 -18.99
N SER A 139 6.19 -9.70 -18.35
CA SER A 139 6.35 -11.09 -18.79
C SER A 139 5.72 -11.33 -20.17
N ASN A 140 4.53 -10.80 -20.40
CA ASN A 140 3.84 -10.90 -21.70
C ASN A 140 4.59 -10.14 -22.80
N ARG A 141 5.11 -8.94 -22.50
CA ARG A 141 5.96 -8.20 -23.44
C ARG A 141 7.27 -8.90 -23.73
N VAL A 142 7.92 -9.50 -22.73
CA VAL A 142 9.13 -10.31 -22.92
C VAL A 142 8.82 -11.56 -23.73
N TYR A 143 7.67 -12.20 -23.49
CA TYR A 143 7.21 -13.34 -24.29
C TYR A 143 6.96 -12.95 -25.75
N ASP A 144 6.28 -11.83 -26.00
CA ASP A 144 6.05 -11.32 -27.36
C ASP A 144 7.34 -10.88 -28.04
N LEU A 145 8.26 -10.22 -27.33
CA LEU A 145 9.59 -9.87 -27.83
C LEU A 145 10.44 -11.12 -28.14
N THR A 146 10.33 -12.15 -27.30
CA THR A 146 11.04 -13.42 -27.51
C THR A 146 10.45 -14.17 -28.69
N ARG A 147 9.12 -14.20 -28.82
CA ARG A 147 8.41 -14.81 -29.95
C ARG A 147 8.73 -14.10 -31.26
N SER A 148 8.67 -12.77 -31.30
CA SER A 148 9.01 -11.99 -32.49
C SER A 148 10.49 -12.16 -32.87
N ALA A 149 11.40 -12.22 -31.89
CA ALA A 149 12.81 -12.52 -32.14
C ALA A 149 13.02 -13.94 -32.70
N PHE A 150 12.24 -14.94 -32.27
CA PHE A 150 12.27 -16.29 -32.84
C PHE A 150 11.73 -16.32 -34.27
N GLU A 151 10.64 -15.61 -34.56
CA GLU A 151 10.06 -15.47 -35.91
C GLU A 151 11.05 -14.75 -36.86
N ASP A 152 11.70 -13.67 -36.42
CA ASP A 152 12.73 -12.95 -37.17
C ASP A 152 13.98 -13.81 -37.42
N SER A 153 14.42 -14.61 -36.43
CA SER A 153 15.55 -15.52 -36.60
C SER A 153 15.29 -16.63 -37.62
N THR A 154 14.03 -17.06 -37.74
CA THR A 154 13.60 -18.06 -38.73
C THR A 154 13.56 -17.46 -40.12
N SER A 155 13.02 -16.24 -40.26
CA SER A 155 12.99 -15.47 -41.51
C SER A 155 14.41 -15.16 -42.05
N MET A 156 15.33 -14.80 -41.15
CA MET A 156 16.73 -14.54 -41.50
C MET A 156 17.43 -15.82 -42.02
N ARG A 157 17.20 -16.97 -41.38
CA ARG A 157 17.74 -18.26 -41.83
C ARG A 157 17.20 -18.67 -43.21
N VAL A 158 15.91 -18.46 -43.47
CA VAL A 158 15.28 -18.74 -44.78
C VAL A 158 15.88 -17.85 -45.87
N THR A 159 16.06 -16.57 -45.59
CA THR A 159 16.69 -15.62 -46.51
C THR A 159 18.13 -16.02 -46.83
N THR A 160 18.94 -16.35 -45.81
CA THR A 160 20.33 -16.80 -46.00
C THR A 160 20.41 -18.10 -46.80
N PHE A 161 19.53 -19.07 -46.56
CA PHE A 161 19.46 -20.30 -47.35
C PHE A 161 19.13 -20.02 -48.83
N THR A 162 18.19 -19.13 -49.07
CA THR A 162 17.80 -18.70 -50.41
C THR A 162 19.00 -18.06 -51.12
N THR A 163 19.68 -17.12 -50.46
CA THR A 163 20.86 -16.45 -51.03
C THR A 163 22.02 -17.42 -51.27
N LEU A 164 22.24 -18.41 -50.39
CA LEU A 164 23.26 -19.45 -50.56
C LEU A 164 22.95 -20.42 -51.71
N LEU A 165 21.69 -20.62 -52.09
CA LEU A 165 21.33 -21.40 -53.28
C LEU A 165 21.53 -20.60 -54.57
N PHE A 166 21.25 -19.29 -54.52
CA PHE A 166 21.40 -18.42 -55.68
C PHE A 166 22.86 -18.01 -55.93
N LEU A 167 23.70 -17.83 -54.91
CA LEU A 167 25.10 -17.38 -55.05
C LEU A 167 26.01 -18.30 -55.90
N PRO A 168 26.03 -19.64 -55.72
CA PRO A 168 26.82 -20.53 -56.56
C PRO A 168 26.29 -20.57 -57.99
N SER A 169 24.97 -20.52 -58.13
CA SER A 169 24.28 -20.58 -59.43
C SER A 169 24.54 -19.34 -60.27
N THR A 170 24.55 -18.15 -59.66
CA THR A 170 24.93 -16.90 -60.34
C THR A 170 26.42 -16.84 -60.65
N PHE A 171 27.30 -17.38 -59.79
CA PHE A 171 28.73 -17.44 -60.07
C PHE A 171 29.04 -18.34 -61.28
N VAL A 172 28.38 -19.50 -61.41
CA VAL A 172 28.50 -20.37 -62.59
C VAL A 172 27.88 -19.75 -63.85
N ALA A 173 26.75 -19.03 -63.72
CA ALA A 173 26.12 -18.33 -64.84
C ALA A 173 26.97 -17.17 -65.36
N VAL A 174 27.63 -16.42 -64.46
CA VAL A 174 28.57 -15.35 -64.84
C VAL A 174 29.85 -15.93 -65.46
N HIS A 175 30.38 -17.01 -64.90
CA HIS A 175 31.55 -17.69 -65.48
C HIS A 175 31.27 -18.27 -66.88
N ASN A 176 30.10 -18.86 -67.09
CA ASN A 176 29.73 -19.38 -68.41
C ASN A 176 29.44 -18.28 -69.44
N SER A 177 28.89 -17.14 -69.01
CA SER A 177 28.66 -16.00 -69.90
C SER A 177 29.95 -15.22 -70.23
N THR A 178 30.98 -15.27 -69.39
CA THR A 178 32.33 -14.77 -69.74
C THR A 178 33.14 -15.76 -70.57
N LEU A 179 32.89 -17.08 -70.44
CA LEU A 179 33.49 -18.07 -71.36
C LEU A 179 32.89 -18.01 -72.77
N SER A 180 31.60 -17.71 -72.91
CA SER A 180 30.96 -17.61 -74.24
C SER A 180 31.42 -16.38 -75.03
N THR A 181 31.83 -15.30 -74.36
CA THR A 181 32.38 -14.11 -75.02
C THR A 181 33.84 -14.28 -75.43
N SER A 182 34.64 -15.09 -74.71
CA SER A 182 36.03 -15.40 -75.11
C SER A 182 36.15 -16.42 -76.25
N SER A 183 35.15 -17.30 -76.45
CA SER A 183 35.16 -18.27 -77.56
C SER A 183 34.73 -17.67 -78.91
N GLN A 184 34.23 -16.43 -78.94
CA GLN A 184 33.85 -15.75 -80.18
C GLN A 184 34.99 -14.91 -80.80
N GLU A 185 36.12 -14.74 -80.10
CA GLU A 185 37.31 -14.03 -80.61
C GLU A 185 38.40 -14.95 -81.18
N CYS A 186 38.27 -16.29 -81.10
CA CYS A 186 39.28 -17.25 -81.59
C CYS A 186 38.92 -18.02 -82.88
N LEU A 187 37.87 -17.61 -83.61
CA LEU A 187 37.59 -18.11 -84.96
C LEU A 187 37.43 -16.93 -85.93
N ASN A 188 38.55 -16.24 -86.15
CA ASN A 188 38.90 -15.67 -87.45
C ASN A 188 39.87 -16.65 -88.13
#